data_AF-A0AAV6L9U8-F1
#
_entry.id   AF-A0AAV6L9U8-F1
#
_cell.length_a   1.000
_cell.length_b   1.000
_cell.length_c   1.000
_cell.angle_alpha   90.00
_cell.angle_beta   90.00
_cell.angle_gamma   90.00
#
_symmetry.space_group_name_H-M   'P 1'
#
loop_
_entity.id
_entity.type
_entity.pdbx_description
1 polymer ?
#
loop_
_entity_poly.entity_id
_entity_poly.type
_entity_poly.pdbx_seq_one_letter_code
_entity_poly.pdbx_strand_id
1 'polypeptide(L)'
;MTIYIVEMKQVPETLHEEVLGKLSAPPKSDVPYITPDKLGEADGLIFGFPTRFGMMASQFKAFLDSTGGLWHAQKLSGKPVGLFYSTGSQGGGQETTA
;
A
#
# COMPACT_ATOMS: atom_id res chain seq x y z
N MET A 1 23.01 -10.54 -16.97
CA MET A 1 21.54 -10.61 -17.05
C MET A 1 21.03 -10.62 -15.62
N THR A 2 20.51 -9.50 -15.12
CA THR A 2 20.00 -9.39 -13.75
C THR A 2 18.55 -9.87 -13.74
N ILE A 3 18.23 -10.86 -12.91
CA ILE A 3 16.86 -11.34 -12.69
C ILE A 3 16.28 -10.50 -11.55
N TYR A 4 15.16 -9.83 -11.79
CA TYR A 4 14.41 -9.13 -10.74
C TYR A 4 13.30 -10.05 -10.23
N ILE A 5 13.22 -10.22 -8.92
CA ILE A 5 12.13 -10.97 -8.27
C ILE A 5 11.04 -9.96 -7.91
N VAL A 6 9.80 -10.25 -8.31
CA VAL A 6 8.64 -9.42 -8.00
C VAL A 6 7.71 -10.19 -7.09
N GLU A 7 7.46 -9.65 -5.89
CA GLU A 7 6.49 -10.19 -4.94
C GLU A 7 5.30 -9.23 -4.80
N MET A 8 4.09 -9.72 -5.10
CA MET A 8 2.86 -9.00 -4.82
C MET A 8 2.37 -9.32 -3.41
N LYS A 9 2.12 -8.30 -2.61
CA LYS A 9 1.52 -8.41 -1.28
C LYS A 9 0.38 -7.40 -1.13
N GLN A 10 -0.54 -7.67 -0.22
CA GLN A 10 -1.60 -6.74 0.16
C GLN A 10 -1.36 -6.14 1.55
N VAL A 11 -1.77 -4.90 1.75
CA VAL A 11 -1.77 -4.26 3.06
C VAL A 11 -2.96 -4.80 3.88
N PRO A 12 -2.82 -5.05 5.20
CA PRO A 12 -3.92 -5.53 6.02
C PRO A 12 -5.18 -4.66 5.92
N GLU A 13 -6.33 -5.33 5.75
CA GLU A 13 -7.63 -4.68 5.82
C GLU A 13 -7.94 -4.31 7.28
N THR A 14 -8.43 -3.10 7.51
CA THR A 14 -8.74 -2.57 8.85
C THR A 14 -10.23 -2.50 9.13
N LEU A 15 -11.07 -2.61 8.10
CA LEU A 15 -12.52 -2.63 8.26
C LEU A 15 -13.04 -4.02 8.63
N HIS A 16 -14.06 -4.05 9.49
CA HIS A 16 -14.79 -5.28 9.79
C HIS A 16 -15.60 -5.77 8.58
N GLU A 17 -15.80 -7.08 8.50
CA GLU A 17 -16.49 -7.74 7.38
C GLU A 17 -17.91 -7.20 7.14
N GLU A 18 -18.64 -6.83 8.20
CA GLU A 18 -19.96 -6.20 8.08
C GLU A 18 -19.90 -4.87 7.31
N VAL A 19 -18.86 -4.06 7.56
CA VAL A 19 -18.68 -2.77 6.89
C VAL A 19 -18.28 -2.98 5.43
N LEU A 20 -17.39 -3.95 5.16
CA LEU A 20 -17.00 -4.33 3.81
C LEU A 20 -18.22 -4.79 2.99
N GLY A 21 -19.12 -5.57 3.58
CA GLY A 21 -20.37 -5.98 2.96
C GLY A 21 -21.26 -4.80 2.57
N LYS A 22 -21.37 -3.77 3.43
CA LYS A 22 -22.13 -2.54 3.15
C LYS A 22 -21.51 -1.69 2.04
N LEU A 23 -20.19 -1.77 1.84
CA LEU A 23 -19.46 -1.03 0.81
C LEU A 23 -19.40 -1.75 -0.53
N SER A 24 -20.01 -2.94 -0.64
CA SER A 24 -19.87 -3.83 -1.81
C SER A 24 -18.40 -4.07 -2.15
N ALA A 25 -17.56 -4.23 -1.13
CA ALA A 25 -16.15 -4.51 -1.31
C ALA A 25 -15.98 -5.84 -2.07
N PRO A 26 -14.97 -5.96 -2.96
CA PRO A 26 -14.69 -7.21 -3.64
C PRO A 26 -14.32 -8.31 -2.63
N PRO A 27 -14.49 -9.59 -3.01
CA PRO A 27 -14.04 -10.70 -2.19
C PRO A 27 -12.55 -10.61 -1.86
N LYS A 28 -12.14 -11.20 -0.73
CA LYS A 28 -10.73 -11.30 -0.35
C LYS A 28 -9.93 -11.98 -1.45
N SER A 29 -8.80 -11.38 -1.82
CA SER A 29 -7.81 -11.98 -2.71
C SER A 29 -6.98 -13.04 -1.97
N ASP A 30 -6.40 -13.96 -2.74
CA ASP A 30 -5.42 -14.96 -2.33
C ASP A 30 -4.00 -14.38 -2.14
N VAL A 31 -3.76 -13.12 -2.53
CA VAL A 31 -2.49 -12.42 -2.31
C VAL A 31 -2.20 -12.37 -0.80
N PRO A 32 -0.99 -12.71 -0.33
CA PRO A 32 -0.69 -12.67 1.10
C PRO A 32 -0.55 -11.25 1.64
N TYR A 33 -0.86 -11.06 2.92
CA TYR A 33 -0.63 -9.79 3.61
C TYR A 33 0.86 -9.54 3.87
N ILE A 34 1.29 -8.29 3.77
CA ILE A 34 2.62 -7.86 4.17
C ILE A 34 2.64 -7.37 5.62
N THR A 35 3.71 -7.67 6.35
CA THR A 35 4.04 -7.04 7.63
C THR A 35 5.07 -5.93 7.41
N PRO A 36 5.07 -4.85 8.22
CA PRO A 36 5.93 -3.69 7.99
C PRO A 36 7.41 -4.04 7.83
N ASP A 37 7.93 -4.93 8.69
CA ASP A 37 9.32 -5.37 8.73
C ASP A 37 9.83 -5.93 7.39
N LYS A 38 8.95 -6.53 6.59
CA LYS A 38 9.28 -7.08 5.27
C LYS A 38 9.62 -6.03 4.23
N LEU A 39 9.22 -4.78 4.41
CA LEU A 39 9.60 -3.69 3.50
C LEU A 39 11.11 -3.49 3.42
N GLY A 40 11.84 -3.77 4.51
CA GLY A 40 13.30 -3.63 4.55
C GLY A 40 14.05 -4.64 3.68
N GLU A 41 13.41 -5.77 3.36
CA GLU A 41 14.01 -6.88 2.59
C GLU A 41 14.02 -6.59 1.07
N ALA A 42 13.14 -5.71 0.58
CA ALA A 42 13.02 -5.40 -0.83
C ALA A 42 14.09 -4.41 -1.30
N ASP A 43 14.65 -4.58 -2.50
CA ASP A 43 15.59 -3.61 -3.09
C ASP A 43 14.90 -2.34 -3.59
N GLY A 44 13.62 -2.44 -3.96
CA GLY A 44 12.76 -1.35 -4.38
C GLY A 44 11.30 -1.67 -4.11
N LEU A 45 10.47 -0.63 -4.03
CA LEU A 45 9.06 -0.75 -3.62
C LEU A 45 8.17 -0.14 -4.70
N ILE A 46 7.00 -0.77 -4.91
CA ILE A 46 5.92 -0.17 -5.70
C ILE A 46 4.66 -0.25 -4.85
N PHE A 47 4.09 0.91 -4.53
CA PHE A 47 2.88 1.00 -3.71
C PHE A 47 1.66 1.34 -4.55
N GLY A 48 0.58 0.60 -4.32
CA GLY A 48 -0.70 0.77 -4.99
C GLY A 48 -1.82 0.99 -4.00
N PHE A 49 -2.59 2.07 -4.15
CA PHE A 49 -3.76 2.32 -3.30
C PHE A 49 -4.81 3.20 -4.00
N PRO A 50 -6.11 3.04 -3.69
CA PRO A 50 -7.12 3.93 -4.23
C PRO A 50 -7.02 5.32 -3.59
N THR A 51 -7.29 6.34 -4.40
CA THR A 51 -7.44 7.72 -3.93
C THR A 51 -8.70 7.86 -3.08
N ARG A 52 -8.54 8.46 -1.90
CA ARG A 52 -9.61 8.89 -0.99
C ARG A 52 -9.43 10.36 -0.69
N PHE A 53 -10.25 11.21 -1.31
CA PHE A 53 -10.21 12.67 -1.15
C PHE A 53 -8.82 13.28 -1.39
N GLY A 54 -8.14 12.82 -2.43
CA GLY A 54 -6.79 13.28 -2.77
C GLY A 54 -5.69 12.76 -1.85
N MET A 55 -5.95 11.71 -1.07
CA MET A 55 -4.98 11.03 -0.19
C MET A 55 -5.03 9.52 -0.41
N MET A 56 -4.07 8.79 0.16
CA MET A 56 -4.10 7.33 0.24
C MET A 56 -5.28 6.82 1.10
N ALA A 57 -5.71 5.58 0.86
CA ALA A 57 -6.67 4.92 1.74
C ALA A 57 -6.15 4.78 3.18
N SER A 58 -7.04 4.85 4.16
CA SER A 58 -6.70 4.80 5.59
C SER A 58 -5.95 3.52 5.99
N GLN A 59 -6.26 2.39 5.36
CA GLN A 59 -5.56 1.11 5.55
C GLN A 59 -4.07 1.26 5.22
N PHE A 60 -3.77 1.92 4.10
CA PHE A 60 -2.39 2.14 3.65
C PHE A 60 -1.66 3.12 4.56
N LYS A 61 -2.33 4.19 4.99
CA LYS A 61 -1.78 5.15 5.96
C LYS A 61 -1.44 4.48 7.29
N ALA A 62 -2.34 3.66 7.83
CA ALA A 62 -2.13 2.92 9.08
C ALA A 62 -0.92 1.96 8.97
N PHE A 63 -0.78 1.28 7.84
CA PHE A 63 0.38 0.42 7.57
C PHE A 63 1.69 1.21 7.55
N LEU A 64 1.75 2.35 6.84
CA LEU A 64 2.94 3.20 6.86
C LEU A 64 3.23 3.75 8.26
N ASP A 65 2.21 4.11 9.03
CA ASP A 65 2.39 4.60 10.41
C ASP A 65 3.01 3.53 11.33
N SER A 66 2.78 2.25 11.03
CA SER A 66 3.40 1.14 11.75
C SER A 66 4.89 0.90 11.39
N THR A 67 5.46 1.66 10.44
CA THR A 67 6.87 1.53 10.02
C THR A 67 7.86 2.34 10.86
N GLY A 68 7.44 2.91 12.01
CA GLY A 68 8.29 3.77 12.85
C GLY A 68 9.64 3.14 13.25
N GLY A 69 9.67 1.83 13.51
CA GLY A 69 10.92 1.11 13.81
C GLY A 69 11.88 1.05 12.60
N LEU A 70 11.35 0.88 11.40
CA LEU A 70 12.16 0.89 10.17
C LEU A 70 12.69 2.27 9.85
N TRP A 71 11.87 3.31 10.06
CA TRP A 71 12.28 4.70 9.91
C TRP A 71 13.42 5.04 10.88
N HIS A 72 13.27 4.69 12.16
CA HIS A 72 14.31 4.91 13.17
C HIS A 72 15.63 4.21 12.80
N ALA A 73 15.56 2.99 12.29
CA ALA A 73 16.72 2.22 11.86
C ALA A 73 17.21 2.53 10.43
N GLN A 74 16.62 3.53 9.75
CA GLN A 74 16.94 3.93 8.37
C GLN A 74 16.85 2.77 7.34
N LYS A 75 16.04 1.75 7.62
CA LYS A 75 15.97 0.51 6.82
C LYS A 75 15.37 0.69 5.43
N LEU A 76 14.63 1.77 5.22
CA LEU A 76 14.04 2.11 3.91
C LEU A 76 14.83 3.20 3.16
N SER A 77 15.89 3.74 3.77
CA SER A 77 16.68 4.81 3.19
C SER A 77 17.38 4.35 1.90
N GLY A 78 17.32 5.19 0.86
CA GLY A 78 17.95 4.93 -0.44
C GLY A 78 17.25 3.91 -1.35
N LYS A 79 16.17 3.27 -0.89
CA LYS A 79 15.39 2.34 -1.72
C LYS A 79 14.47 3.13 -2.66
N PRO A 80 14.50 2.89 -3.99
CA PRO A 80 13.58 3.53 -4.92
C PRO A 80 12.13 3.11 -4.66
N VAL A 81 11.21 4.06 -4.79
CA VAL A 81 9.77 3.85 -4.60
C VAL A 81 9.01 4.36 -5.81
N GLY A 82 8.14 3.51 -6.37
CA GLY A 82 7.12 3.90 -7.34
C GLY A 82 5.73 3.90 -6.68
N LEU A 83 4.85 4.77 -7.15
CA LEU A 83 3.47 4.87 -6.69
C LEU A 83 2.51 4.70 -7.87
N PHE A 84 1.40 4.02 -7.64
CA PHE A 84 0.26 4.02 -8.54
C PHE A 84 -1.03 4.08 -7.74
N TYR A 85 -2.08 4.61 -8.36
CA TYR A 85 -3.33 4.87 -7.67
C TYR A 85 -4.52 4.67 -8.61
N SER A 86 -5.69 4.48 -8.01
CA SER A 86 -6.96 4.36 -8.74
C SER A 86 -7.97 5.39 -8.24
N THR A 87 -8.79 5.88 -9.16
CA THR A 87 -9.82 6.90 -8.92
C THR A 87 -11.07 6.57 -9.71
N GLY A 88 -12.24 6.96 -9.21
CA GLY A 88 -13.52 6.80 -9.92
C GLY A 88 -13.77 7.81 -11.05
N SER A 89 -13.01 8.90 -11.14
CA SER A 89 -13.22 9.98 -12.12
C SER A 89 -11.90 10.63 -12.55
N GLN A 90 -11.88 11.24 -13.73
CA GLN A 90 -10.78 12.11 -14.14
C GLN A 90 -10.69 13.35 -13.23
N GLY A 91 -9.48 13.76 -12.85
CA GLY A 91 -9.26 14.88 -11.93
C GLY A 91 -9.75 14.62 -10.49
N GLY A 92 -10.03 13.37 -10.12
CA GLY A 92 -10.52 12.95 -8.81
C GLY A 92 -9.46 12.94 -7.70
N GLY A 93 -8.39 13.73 -7.82
CA GLY A 93 -7.29 13.80 -6.86
C GLY A 93 -6.16 12.79 -7.10
N GLN A 94 -6.01 12.29 -8.34
CA GLN A 94 -4.88 11.44 -8.75
C GLN A 94 -3.54 12.07 -8.36
N GLU A 95 -3.34 13.30 -8.83
CA GLU A 95 -2.07 14.03 -8.70
C GLU A 95 -1.78 14.41 -7.25
N THR A 96 -2.81 14.71 -6.45
CA THR A 96 -2.62 15.03 -5.03
C THR A 96 -2.41 13.79 -4.17
N THR A 97 -2.84 12.62 -4.64
CA THR A 97 -2.59 11.33 -3.98
C THR A 97 -1.16 10.85 -4.21
N ALA A 98 -0.55 11.26 -5.34
CA ALA A 98 0.77 10.88 -5.78
C ALA A 98 1.89 11.35 -4.83
#